data_AF-A0A4Q3D906-F1
#
_entry.id   AF-A0A4Q3D906-F1
#
_cell.length_a   1.000
_cell.length_b   1.000
_cell.length_c   1.000
_cell.angle_alpha   90.00
_cell.angle_beta   90.00
_cell.angle_gamma   90.00
#
_symmetry.space_group_name_H-M   'P 1'
#
loop_
_entity.id
_entity.type
_entity.pdbx_description
1 polymer ?
#
loop_
_entity_poly.entity_id
_entity_poly.type
_entity_poly.pdbx_seq_one_letter_code
_entity_poly.pdbx_strand_id
1 'polypeptide(L)'
;MKISVTDRGSGVMFEFARAIGANIQGRFIYIPESKGAGYITGFSWGNELRMAIRNYYLKEDVFIERTNELAQGQEDLVFLLSGIFPSLAHPGETLSPEKANIMICRHAVSSIMAMPRDTVFGSVTIAISK
;
A
#
# COMPACT_ATOMS: atom_id res chain seq x y z
N MET A 1 -4.45 -12.76 -7.97
CA MET A 1 -3.06 -12.84 -8.46
C MET A 1 -2.01 -12.94 -7.34
N LYS A 2 -0.85 -13.56 -7.63
CA LYS A 2 0.35 -13.51 -6.77
C LYS A 2 1.41 -12.61 -7.44
N ILE A 3 1.99 -11.70 -6.66
CA ILE A 3 3.03 -10.76 -7.08
C ILE A 3 4.21 -10.98 -6.14
N SER A 4 5.37 -11.32 -6.69
CA SER A 4 6.61 -11.47 -5.92
C SER A 4 7.55 -10.32 -6.30
N VAL A 5 8.00 -9.57 -5.30
CA VAL A 5 8.82 -8.37 -5.44
C VAL A 5 10.04 -8.49 -4.54
N THR A 6 11.22 -8.43 -5.15
CA THR A 6 12.45 -8.13 -4.41
C THR A 6 12.61 -6.62 -4.38
N ASP A 7 12.38 -6.02 -3.22
CA ASP A 7 12.49 -4.57 -3.07
C ASP A 7 13.94 -4.19 -2.78
N ARG A 8 14.55 -3.51 -3.76
CA ARG A 8 15.91 -2.92 -3.67
C ARG A 8 15.87 -1.42 -3.36
N GLY A 9 14.74 -0.92 -2.86
CA GLY A 9 14.50 0.51 -2.61
C GLY A 9 13.73 1.22 -3.72
N SER A 10 13.35 0.53 -4.80
CA SER A 10 12.51 1.06 -5.90
C SER A 10 11.03 1.18 -5.52
N GLY A 11 10.62 0.58 -4.41
CA GLY A 11 9.29 0.72 -3.85
C GLY A 11 8.31 -0.32 -4.39
N VAL A 12 7.90 -1.24 -3.51
CA VAL A 12 6.94 -2.33 -3.79
C VAL A 12 5.64 -1.87 -4.48
N MET A 13 5.23 -0.60 -4.31
CA MET A 13 4.02 -0.06 -4.92
C MET A 13 4.15 0.17 -6.43
N PHE A 14 5.35 0.44 -6.96
CA PHE A 14 5.56 0.56 -8.41
C PHE A 14 5.48 -0.80 -9.11
N GLU A 15 6.01 -1.85 -8.49
CA GLU A 15 5.85 -3.21 -9.00
C GLU A 15 4.39 -3.66 -8.95
N PHE A 16 3.69 -3.32 -7.87
CA PHE A 16 2.25 -3.53 -7.78
C PHE A 16 1.52 -2.81 -8.92
N ALA A 17 1.81 -1.52 -9.15
CA ALA A 17 1.22 -0.73 -10.23
C ALA A 17 1.43 -1.39 -11.61
N ARG A 18 2.67 -1.81 -11.90
CA ARG A 18 3.02 -2.51 -13.13
C ARG A 18 2.24 -3.81 -13.30
N ALA A 19 2.16 -4.62 -12.24
CA ALA A 19 1.51 -5.93 -12.27
C ALA A 19 0.00 -5.85 -12.51
N ILE A 20 -0.66 -4.81 -12.00
CA ILE A 20 -2.11 -4.62 -12.21
C ILE A 20 -2.43 -3.81 -13.46
N GLY A 21 -1.42 -3.28 -14.18
CA GLY A 21 -1.63 -2.38 -15.32
C GLY A 21 -2.17 -1.01 -14.93
N ALA A 22 -1.78 -0.50 -13.75
CA ALA A 22 -2.21 0.79 -13.23
C ALA A 22 -1.71 1.97 -14.07
N ASN A 23 -2.53 3.02 -14.12
CA ASN A 23 -2.14 4.29 -14.70
C ASN A 23 -1.42 5.14 -13.65
N ILE A 24 -0.24 5.65 -14.00
CA ILE A 24 0.56 6.50 -13.11
C ILE A 24 0.49 7.94 -13.64
N GLN A 25 -0.03 8.86 -12.82
CA GLN A 25 -0.12 10.28 -13.14
C GLN A 25 0.50 11.10 -12.01
N GLY A 26 1.70 11.62 -12.26
CA GLY A 26 2.51 12.27 -11.22
C GLY A 26 2.84 11.28 -10.10
N ARG A 27 2.44 11.62 -8.87
CA ARG A 27 2.64 10.76 -7.68
C ARG A 27 1.51 9.75 -7.44
N PHE A 28 0.45 9.80 -8.22
CA PHE A 28 -0.71 8.92 -8.06
C PHE A 28 -0.59 7.69 -8.96
N ILE A 29 -0.84 6.53 -8.36
CA ILE A 29 -1.08 5.25 -9.02
C ILE A 29 -2.58 5.00 -8.93
N TYR A 30 -3.27 5.02 -10.07
CA TYR A 30 -4.71 4.77 -10.13
C TYR A 30 -4.98 3.30 -10.43
N ILE A 31 -5.82 2.67 -9.60
CA ILE A 31 -6.23 1.28 -9.82
C ILE A 31 -7.14 1.22 -11.06
N PRO A 32 -6.85 0.36 -12.05
CA PRO A 32 -7.70 0.23 -13.24
C PRO A 32 -9.10 -0.26 -12.88
N GLU A 33 -10.13 0.23 -13.58
CA GLU A 33 -11.52 -0.17 -13.36
C GLU A 33 -11.76 -1.68 -13.51
N SER A 34 -10.97 -2.34 -14.36
CA SER A 34 -11.00 -3.79 -14.57
C SER A 34 -10.48 -4.58 -13.35
N LYS A 35 -9.77 -3.91 -12.44
CA LYS A 35 -9.12 -4.50 -11.26
C LYS A 35 -9.67 -3.98 -9.94
N GLY A 36 -10.37 -2.85 -9.94
CA GLY A 36 -10.88 -2.20 -8.73
C GLY A 36 -11.16 -0.73 -8.98
N ALA A 37 -10.99 0.11 -7.96
CA ALA A 37 -10.99 1.56 -8.09
C ALA A 37 -10.20 2.20 -6.94
N GLY A 38 -9.92 3.50 -7.09
CA GLY A 38 -9.18 4.29 -6.10
C GLY A 38 -7.72 4.52 -6.49
N TYR A 39 -6.89 4.85 -5.51
CA TYR A 39 -5.52 5.27 -5.76
C TYR A 39 -4.54 4.89 -4.64
N ILE A 40 -3.26 4.92 -4.99
CA ILE A 40 -2.13 4.95 -4.09
C ILE A 40 -1.31 6.20 -4.41
N THR A 41 -0.83 6.92 -3.40
CA THR A 41 0.09 8.06 -3.58
C THR A 41 1.09 8.12 -2.44
N GLY A 42 2.18 8.87 -2.61
CA GLY A 42 3.15 9.07 -1.55
C GLY A 42 3.84 10.43 -1.58
N PHE A 43 4.55 10.69 -0.49
CA PHE A 43 5.39 11.86 -0.26
C PHE A 43 6.71 11.38 0.34
N SER A 44 7.80 11.99 -0.08
CA SER A 44 9.11 11.80 0.53
C SER A 44 9.71 13.16 0.83
N TRP A 45 10.14 13.37 2.07
CA TRP A 45 10.94 14.51 2.48
C TRP A 45 12.34 13.98 2.79
N GLY A 46 13.21 14.09 1.79
CA GLY A 46 14.54 13.50 1.83
C GLY A 46 14.50 11.98 2.01
N ASN A 47 15.46 11.48 2.78
CA ASN A 47 15.54 10.06 3.15
C ASN A 47 14.98 9.81 4.56
N GLU A 48 14.63 10.86 5.29
CA GLU A 48 14.30 10.84 6.71
C GLU A 48 12.82 10.60 6.96
N LEU A 49 11.94 11.07 6.08
CA LEU A 49 10.49 10.98 6.26
C LEU A 49 9.79 10.59 4.96
N ARG A 50 9.01 9.52 5.02
CA ARG A 50 8.20 9.02 3.90
C ARG A 50 6.77 8.81 4.35
N MET A 51 5.82 9.10 3.47
CA MET A 51 4.41 8.86 3.68
C MET A 51 3.81 8.17 2.46
N ALA A 52 3.00 7.15 2.68
CA ALA A 52 2.18 6.51 1.65
C ALA A 52 0.71 6.59 2.06
N ILE A 53 -0.13 6.99 1.11
CA ILE A 53 -1.58 7.01 1.26
C ILE A 53 -2.15 5.97 0.30
N ARG A 54 -2.99 5.08 0.84
CA ARG A 54 -3.70 4.05 0.10
C ARG A 54 -5.18 4.27 0.32
N ASN A 55 -5.93 4.43 -0.75
CA ASN A 55 -7.37 4.48 -0.70
C ASN A 55 -7.92 3.80 -1.95
N TYR A 56 -8.10 2.49 -1.90
CA TYR A 56 -8.54 1.69 -3.03
C TYR A 56 -9.27 0.41 -2.60
N TYR A 57 -9.93 -0.25 -3.53
CA TYR A 57 -10.38 -1.64 -3.40
C TYR A 57 -9.95 -2.45 -4.63
N LEU A 58 -9.99 -3.78 -4.51
CA LEU A 58 -9.65 -4.71 -5.58
C LEU A 58 -10.78 -5.72 -5.80
N LYS A 59 -11.03 -6.07 -7.06
CA LYS A 59 -12.05 -7.07 -7.49
C LYS A 59 -11.50 -8.51 -7.51
N GLU A 60 -10.22 -8.68 -7.20
CA GLU A 60 -9.55 -9.97 -7.14
C GLU A 60 -8.62 -10.04 -5.93
N ASP A 61 -8.34 -11.25 -5.45
CA ASP A 61 -7.37 -11.46 -4.39
C ASP A 61 -5.96 -11.11 -4.88
N VAL A 62 -5.20 -10.31 -4.14
CA VAL A 62 -3.81 -10.01 -4.45
C VAL A 62 -2.92 -10.46 -3.29
N PHE A 63 -1.86 -11.19 -3.61
CA PHE A 63 -0.81 -11.56 -2.66
C PHE A 63 0.48 -10.90 -3.09
N ILE A 64 1.06 -10.06 -2.23
CA ILE A 64 2.37 -9.44 -2.47
C ILE A 64 3.37 -10.06 -1.50
N GLU A 65 4.37 -10.72 -2.05
CA GLU A 65 5.53 -11.20 -1.32
C GLU A 65 6.67 -10.22 -1.54
N ARG A 66 7.06 -9.50 -0.49
CA ARG A 66 8.15 -8.51 -0.51
C ARG A 66 9.36 -9.10 0.20
N THR A 67 10.41 -9.38 -0.54
CA THR A 67 11.73 -9.64 0.03
C THR A 67 12.45 -8.31 0.19
N ASN A 68 12.80 -7.96 1.42
CA ASN A 68 13.47 -6.70 1.71
C ASN A 68 14.98 -6.95 1.89
N GLU A 69 15.78 -6.46 0.94
CA GLU A 69 17.24 -6.43 1.06
C GLU A 69 17.62 -5.06 1.62
N LEU A 70 17.39 -4.85 2.92
CA LEU A 70 17.74 -3.59 3.58
C LEU A 70 19.26 -3.34 3.44
N ALA A 71 19.63 -2.12 3.06
CA ALA A 71 21.00 -1.66 3.25
C ALA A 71 21.31 -1.68 4.76
N GLN A 72 22.50 -2.14 5.13
CA GLN A 72 22.95 -2.21 6.52
C GLN A 72 22.71 -0.86 7.22
N GLY A 73 21.89 -0.85 8.28
CA GLY A 73 21.60 0.35 9.08
C GLY A 73 20.25 1.04 8.84
N GLN A 74 19.40 0.58 7.93
CA GLN A 74 18.02 1.11 7.83
C GLN A 74 17.11 0.57 8.95
N GLU A 75 16.92 1.39 10.00
CA GLU A 75 15.86 1.20 11.00
C GLU A 75 14.80 2.29 10.83
N ASP A 76 13.71 2.01 10.11
CA ASP A 76 12.59 2.95 10.05
C ASP A 76 11.62 2.74 11.23
N LEU A 77 11.15 3.82 11.86
CA LEU A 77 9.95 3.79 12.69
C LEU A 77 8.73 4.00 11.80
N VAL A 78 7.83 3.02 11.76
CA VAL A 78 6.63 3.04 10.92
C VAL A 78 5.39 3.20 11.76
N PHE A 79 4.53 4.13 11.34
CA PHE A 79 3.17 4.32 11.80
C PHE A 79 2.23 3.95 10.65
N LEU A 80 1.30 3.03 10.86
CA LEU A 80 0.25 2.68 9.91
C LEU A 80 -1.09 3.03 10.54
N LEU A 81 -1.76 4.03 9.98
CA LEU A 81 -3.13 4.40 10.32
C LEU A 81 -4.05 3.75 9.31
N SER A 82 -4.93 2.87 9.74
CA SER A 82 -5.84 2.09 8.91
C SER A 82 -7.29 2.44 9.24
N GLY A 83 -8.21 2.25 8.28
CA GLY A 83 -9.65 2.48 8.47
C GLY A 83 -10.04 3.96 8.69
N ILE A 84 -9.24 4.90 8.18
CA ILE A 84 -9.41 6.35 8.41
C ILE A 84 -10.07 7.10 7.26
N PHE A 85 -10.34 6.43 6.14
CA PHE A 85 -11.02 7.02 4.98
C PHE A 85 -12.50 6.62 4.93
N PRO A 86 -13.36 7.48 4.36
CA PRO A 86 -14.73 7.08 4.05
C PRO A 86 -14.73 5.91 3.05
N SER A 87 -15.79 5.08 3.10
CA SER A 87 -15.92 3.95 2.18
C SER A 87 -15.90 4.42 0.72
N LEU A 88 -15.13 3.71 -0.11
CA LEU A 88 -15.12 3.89 -1.56
C LEU A 88 -16.25 3.14 -2.28
N ALA A 89 -17.03 2.32 -1.55
CA ALA A 89 -18.09 1.52 -2.13
C ALA A 89 -19.21 2.41 -2.71
N HIS A 90 -19.74 2.02 -3.86
CA HIS A 90 -20.95 2.64 -4.38
C HIS A 90 -22.19 2.28 -3.54
N PRO A 91 -23.26 3.10 -3.57
CA PRO A 91 -24.53 2.73 -2.96
C PRO A 91 -25.04 1.40 -3.55
N GLY A 92 -25.04 0.34 -2.74
CA GLY A 92 -25.45 -1.01 -3.14
C GLY A 92 -24.35 -2.07 -3.13
N GLU A 93 -23.07 -1.68 -3.04
CA GLU A 93 -21.95 -2.61 -2.85
C GLU A 93 -21.65 -2.81 -1.35
N THR A 94 -21.75 -4.05 -0.86
CA THR A 94 -21.31 -4.42 0.50
C THR A 94 -19.82 -4.68 0.53
N LEU A 95 -19.00 -3.62 0.48
CA LEU A 95 -17.59 -3.73 0.82
C LEU A 95 -17.43 -3.64 2.34
N SER A 96 -16.62 -4.53 2.92
CA SER A 96 -16.30 -4.48 4.35
C SER A 96 -15.21 -3.44 4.59
N PRO A 97 -15.47 -2.35 5.33
CA PRO A 97 -14.42 -1.39 5.65
C PRO A 97 -13.48 -1.97 6.70
N GLU A 98 -12.19 -1.64 6.58
CA GLU A 98 -11.24 -1.89 7.65
C GLU A 98 -11.62 -1.08 8.91
N LYS A 99 -11.58 -1.70 10.10
CA LYS A 99 -11.81 -0.96 11.36
C LYS A 99 -10.66 0.01 11.61
N ALA A 100 -10.99 1.22 12.07
CA ALA A 100 -10.00 2.22 12.42
C ALA A 100 -8.99 1.68 13.45
N ASN A 101 -7.70 1.72 13.12
CA ASN A 101 -6.63 1.24 14.00
C ASN A 101 -5.30 1.93 13.69
N ILE A 102 -4.36 1.84 14.64
CA ILE A 102 -2.98 2.29 14.46
C ILE A 102 -2.01 1.17 14.82
N MET A 103 -1.03 0.93 13.96
CA MET A 103 0.12 0.07 14.22
C MET A 103 1.38 0.92 14.25
N ILE A 104 2.23 0.70 15.25
CA ILE A 104 3.54 1.34 15.38
C ILE A 104 4.60 0.24 15.50
N CYS A 105 5.56 0.21 14.58
CA CYS A 105 6.61 -0.81 14.59
C CYS A 105 7.95 -0.30 14.04
N ARG A 106 9.04 -0.98 14.39
CA ARG A 106 10.31 -0.83 13.68
C ARG A 106 10.27 -1.69 12.42
N HIS A 107 10.63 -1.10 11.29
CA HIS A 107 10.61 -1.75 9.99
C HIS A 107 11.99 -2.35 9.70
N ALA A 108 12.07 -3.68 9.74
CA ALA A 108 13.29 -4.42 9.48
C ALA A 108 13.05 -5.76 8.77
N VAL A 109 11.92 -5.95 8.07
CA VAL A 109 11.53 -7.29 7.62
C VAL A 109 10.90 -7.35 6.24
N SER A 110 11.20 -8.44 5.53
CA SER A 110 10.39 -8.98 4.43
C SER A 110 8.95 -9.17 4.90
N SER A 111 8.00 -8.98 4.00
CA SER A 111 6.58 -9.08 4.34
C SER A 111 5.79 -9.84 3.30
N ILE A 112 4.73 -10.49 3.76
CA ILE A 112 3.68 -11.02 2.90
C ILE A 112 2.44 -10.18 3.18
N MET A 113 1.90 -9.56 2.13
CA MET A 113 0.67 -8.78 2.20
C MET A 113 -0.42 -9.54 1.44
N ALA A 114 -1.44 -9.99 2.15
CA ALA A 114 -2.65 -10.54 1.57
C ALA A 114 -3.70 -9.42 1.46
N MET A 115 -4.22 -9.23 0.27
CA MET A 115 -5.27 -8.26 -0.04
C MET A 115 -6.47 -9.03 -0.60
N PRO A 116 -7.44 -9.43 0.23
CA PRO A 116 -8.59 -10.16 -0.24
C PRO A 116 -9.43 -9.32 -1.21
N ARG A 117 -10.10 -10.00 -2.13
CA ARG A 117 -11.12 -9.39 -3.00
C ARG A 117 -12.16 -8.62 -2.19
N ASP A 118 -12.73 -7.59 -2.81
CA ASP A 118 -13.86 -6.82 -2.29
C ASP A 118 -13.59 -6.20 -0.89
N THR A 119 -12.31 -5.92 -0.60
CA THR A 119 -11.86 -5.24 0.64
C THR A 119 -11.44 -3.81 0.31
N VAL A 120 -11.94 -2.84 1.10
CA VAL A 120 -11.51 -1.44 1.01
C VAL A 120 -10.25 -1.24 1.86
N PHE A 121 -9.16 -0.86 1.20
CA PHE A 121 -7.89 -0.51 1.81
C PHE A 121 -7.81 1.02 1.92
N GLY A 122 -8.03 1.53 3.13
CA GLY A 122 -7.91 2.95 3.46
C GLY A 122 -6.88 3.16 4.55
N SER A 123 -5.67 3.61 4.20
CA SER A 123 -4.61 3.83 5.18
C SER A 123 -3.62 4.94 4.83
N VAL A 124 -2.99 5.48 5.87
CA VAL A 124 -1.82 6.36 5.79
C VAL A 124 -0.67 5.69 6.53
N THR A 125 0.41 5.39 5.82
CA THR A 125 1.66 4.89 6.39
C THR A 125 2.67 6.02 6.45
N ILE A 126 3.31 6.22 7.60
CA ILE A 126 4.40 7.17 7.80
C ILE A 126 5.63 6.37 8.24
N ALA A 127 6.75 6.53 7.55
CA ALA A 127 8.02 5.91 7.88
C ALA A 127 9.06 7.01 8.17
N ILE A 128 9.70 6.92 9.32
CA ILE A 128 10.74 7.85 9.77
C ILE A 128 12.04 7.07 9.86
N SER A 129 13.02 7.42 9.02
CA SER A 129 14.35 6.83 9.05
C SER A 129 15.19 7.50 10.13
N LYS A 130 15.96 6.69 10.86
CA LYS A 130 16.77 7.13 12.00
C LYS A 130 18.25 7.26 11.64
#